data_AF-A0A526RV53-F1
#
_entry.id   AF-A0A526RV53-F1
#
_cell.length_a   1.000
_cell.length_b   1.000
_cell.length_c   1.000
_cell.angle_alpha   90.00
_cell.angle_beta   90.00
_cell.angle_gamma   90.00
#
_symmetry.space_group_name_H-M   'P 1'
#
loop_
_entity.id
_entity.type
_entity.pdbx_description
1 polymer ?
#
loop_
_entity_poly.entity_id
_entity_poly.type
_entity_poly.pdbx_seq_one_letter_code
_entity_poly.pdbx_strand_id
1 'polypeptide(L)' 'MQRLLAFLTWLAFPVYVWQGLGVRRRTSRMLPARGPVMHEMQGKAPAITLLVLGDSSAASVGIG' A
#
# COMPACT_ATOMS: atom_id res chain seq x y z
N MET A 1 6.53 -36.23 -11.93
CA MET A 1 5.53 -35.36 -12.62
C MET A 1 5.43 -33.94 -12.04
N GLN A 2 5.44 -33.76 -10.72
CA GLN A 2 5.23 -32.43 -10.09
C GLN A 2 6.26 -31.34 -10.49
N ARG A 3 7.53 -31.70 -10.65
CA ARG A 3 8.59 -30.77 -11.10
C ARG A 3 8.39 -30.29 -12.55
N LEU A 4 7.88 -31.16 -13.42
CA LEU A 4 7.58 -30.81 -14.82
C LEU A 4 6.44 -29.79 -14.91
N LEU A 5 5.39 -29.97 -14.10
CA LEU A 5 4.30 -29.01 -14.00
C LEU A 5 4.79 -27.64 -13.52
N ALA A 6 5.71 -27.61 -12.55
CA ALA A 6 6.34 -26.36 -12.11
C ALA A 6 7.13 -25.68 -13.25
N PHE A 7 7.93 -26.43 -14.03
CA PHE A 7 8.60 -25.88 -15.21
C PHE A 7 7.63 -25.35 -16.27
N LEU A 8 6.48 -25.98 -16.46
CA LEU A 8 5.46 -25.49 -17.40
C LEU A 8 4.84 -24.16 -16.93
N THR A 9 4.72 -23.91 -15.63
CA THR A 9 4.24 -22.60 -15.14
C THR A 9 5.18 -21.44 -15.49
N TRP A 10 6.47 -21.70 -15.70
CA TRP A 10 7.41 -20.68 -16.17
C TRP A 10 7.11 -20.17 -17.57
N LEU A 11 6.38 -20.94 -18.40
CA LEU A 11 5.92 -20.43 -19.70
C LEU A 11 4.90 -19.28 -19.56
N ALA A 12 4.24 -19.15 -18.41
CA ALA A 12 3.37 -18.01 -18.12
C ALA A 12 4.14 -16.76 -17.66
N PHE A 13 5.45 -16.86 -17.42
CA PHE A 13 6.27 -15.74 -16.96
C PHE A 13 6.16 -14.48 -17.84
N PRO A 14 6.18 -14.55 -19.18
CA PRO A 14 6.01 -13.36 -20.02
C PRO A 14 4.66 -12.65 -19.81
N VAL A 15 3.60 -13.43 -19.56
CA VAL A 15 2.26 -12.90 -19.27
C VAL A 15 2.28 -12.15 -17.94
N TYR A 16 2.90 -12.71 -16.90
CA TYR A 16 3.04 -12.05 -15.60
C TYR A 16 3.89 -10.79 -15.67
N VAL A 17 4.99 -10.79 -16.44
CA VAL A 17 5.82 -9.60 -16.65
C VAL A 17 5.01 -8.50 -17.34
N TRP A 18 4.28 -8.85 -18.41
CA TRP A 18 3.44 -7.89 -19.13
C TRP A 18 2.35 -7.30 -18.22
N GLN A 19 1.65 -8.14 -17.46
CA GLN A 19 0.62 -7.71 -16.52
C GLN A 19 1.20 -6.83 -15.42
N GLY A 20 2.31 -7.24 -14.80
CA GLY A 20 2.97 -6.47 -13.75
C GLY A 20 3.45 -5.11 -14.24
N LEU A 21 4.03 -5.05 -15.45
CA LEU A 21 4.45 -3.78 -16.06
C LEU A 21 3.24 -2.90 -16.41
N GLY A 22 2.16 -3.49 -16.90
CA GLY A 22 0.90 -2.80 -17.19
C GLY A 22 0.30 -2.17 -15.95
N VAL A 23 0.18 -2.92 -14.86
CA VAL A 23 -0.28 -2.41 -13.55
C VAL A 23 0.63 -1.30 -13.07
N ARG A 24 1.96 -1.53 -13.06
CA ARG A 24 2.93 -0.53 -12.57
C ARG A 24 2.91 0.78 -13.35
N ARG A 25 2.58 0.75 -14.64
CA ARG A 25 2.47 1.94 -15.49
C ARG A 25 1.13 2.67 -15.36
N ARG A 26 0.04 1.96 -15.03
CA ARG A 26 -1.32 2.52 -15.03
C ARG A 26 -1.84 2.88 -13.64
N THR A 27 -1.39 2.19 -12.60
CA THR A 27 -1.84 2.44 -11.24
C THR A 27 -1.21 3.73 -10.72
N SER A 28 -2.05 4.73 -10.45
CA SER A 28 -1.64 5.95 -9.77
C SER A 28 -1.05 5.64 -8.41
N ARG A 29 0.12 6.22 -8.10
CA ARG A 29 0.73 6.11 -6.78
C ARG A 29 0.08 7.11 -5.84
N MET A 30 -0.64 6.60 -4.85
CA MET A 30 -1.20 7.43 -3.77
C MET A 30 -0.05 7.92 -2.89
N LEU A 31 -0.03 9.24 -2.64
CA LEU A 31 0.91 9.85 -1.72
C LEU A 31 0.30 9.86 -0.31
N PRO A 32 1.13 9.94 0.75
CA PRO A 32 0.66 10.31 2.08
C PRO A 32 -0.15 11.60 2.03
N ALA A 33 -1.06 11.77 3.01
CA ALA A 33 -1.85 12.98 3.14
C ALA A 33 -0.96 14.24 3.11
N ARG A 34 -1.41 15.26 2.39
CA ARG A 34 -0.73 16.57 2.35
C ARG A 34 -1.22 17.43 3.52
N GLY A 35 -0.30 18.15 4.14
CA GLY A 35 -0.63 19.11 5.20
C GLY A 35 0.07 18.81 6.53
N PRO A 36 -0.18 19.62 7.57
CA PRO A 36 0.41 19.43 8.88
C PRO A 36 -0.09 18.12 9.51
N VAL A 37 0.84 17.30 9.98
CA VAL A 37 0.50 16.11 10.78
C VAL A 37 0.18 16.61 12.19
N MET A 38 -1.11 16.65 12.51
CA MET A 38 -1.60 17.05 13.82
C MET A 38 -1.44 15.86 14.78
N HIS A 39 -0.38 15.89 15.60
CA HIS A 39 -0.13 14.89 16.65
C HIS A 39 -0.89 15.17 17.95
N GLU A 40 -1.50 16.35 18.05
CA GLU A 40 -2.22 16.81 19.23
C GLU A 40 -3.49 17.56 18.80
N MET A 41 -4.57 17.37 19.55
CA MET A 41 -5.81 18.12 19.39
C MET A 41 -6.17 18.79 20.71
N GLN A 42 -6.34 20.11 20.69
CA GLN A 42 -6.72 20.86 21.89
C GLN A 42 -8.17 20.54 22.31
N GLY A 43 -8.42 20.47 23.61
CA GLY A 43 -9.73 20.20 24.18
C GLY A 43 -9.81 20.53 25.67
N LYS A 44 -11.04 20.54 26.21
CA LYS A 44 -11.29 20.79 27.64
C LYS A 44 -11.23 19.51 28.50
N ALA A 45 -11.17 18.35 27.86
CA ALA A 45 -11.08 17.05 28.52
C ALA A 45 -9.62 16.69 28.84
N PRO A 46 -9.37 15.78 29.81
CA PRO A 46 -8.04 15.26 30.07
C PRO A 46 -7.39 14.66 28.83
N ALA A 47 -6.11 14.93 28.62
CA ALA A 47 -5.36 14.42 27.47
C ALA A 47 -5.15 12.91 27.57
N ILE A 48 -5.26 12.23 26.43
CA ILE A 48 -4.90 10.81 26.29
C ILE A 48 -3.83 10.66 25.21
N THR A 49 -2.86 9.78 25.46
CA THR A 49 -1.82 9.44 24.48
C THR A 49 -2.21 8.14 23.80
N LEU A 50 -2.31 8.17 22.46
CA LEU A 50 -2.72 7.03 21.65
C LEU A 50 -1.58 6.64 20.70
N LEU A 51 -1.15 5.39 20.77
CA LEU A 51 -0.27 4.79 19.76
C LEU A 51 -1.14 4.11 18.71
N VAL A 52 -1.07 4.59 17.46
CA VAL A 52 -1.75 3.97 16.32
C VAL A 52 -0.73 3.17 15.52
N LEU A 53 -0.90 1.86 15.50
CA LEU A 53 -0.13 0.96 14.64
C LEU A 53 -0.99 0.55 13.46
N GLY A 54 -0.48 0.72 12.24
CA GLY A 54 -1.20 0.36 11.03
C GLY A 54 -0.32 0.44 9.80
N ASP A 55 -0.95 0.32 8.63
CA ASP A 55 -0.31 0.36 7.33
C ASP A 55 -0.46 1.76 6.68
N SER A 56 -0.47 1.81 5.35
CA SER A 56 -0.73 3.03 4.58
C SER A 56 -2.05 3.73 4.94
N SER A 57 -3.05 3.00 5.44
CA SER A 57 -4.35 3.56 5.84
C SER A 57 -4.23 4.40 7.12
N ALA A 58 -3.41 3.95 8.07
CA ALA A 58 -3.11 4.73 9.28
C ALA A 58 -2.27 5.97 8.96
N ALA A 59 -1.48 5.93 7.89
CA ALA A 59 -0.72 7.06 7.37
C ALA A 59 -1.54 8.00 6.47
N SER A 60 -2.86 7.80 6.37
CA SER A 60 -3.76 8.63 5.56
C SER A 60 -3.36 8.70 4.07
N VAL A 61 -2.74 7.64 3.53
CA VAL A 61 -2.34 7.58 2.13
C VAL A 61 -3.58 7.60 1.23
N GLY A 62 -3.59 8.49 0.24
CA GLY A 62 -4.73 8.66 -0.67
C GLY A 62 -5.81 9.63 -0.20
N ILE A 63 -5.66 10.22 0.99
CA ILE A 63 -6.46 11.37 1.42
C ILE A 63 -5.83 12.63 0.81
N GLY A 64 -6.60 13.34 -0.02
CA GLY A 64 -6.19 14.55 -0.73
C GLY A 64 -7.30 15.60 -0.74
#